data_AF-A0A225VWK9-F1
#
_entry.id   AF-A0A225VWK9-F1
#
_cell.length_a   1.000
_cell.length_b   1.000
_cell.length_c   1.000
_cell.angle_alpha   90.00
_cell.angle_beta   90.00
_cell.angle_gamma   90.00
#
_symmetry.space_group_name_H-M   'P 1'
#
loop_
_entity.id
_entity.type
_entity.pdbx_description
1 polymer ?
#
loop_
_entity_poly.entity_id
_entity_poly.type
_entity_poly.pdbx_seq_one_letter_code
_entity_poly.pdbx_strand_id
1 'polypeptide(L)'
;MEPQHLLKELLEQFKDMFVETPMTSGLTDLLEVLIDTGSNLPIKPRPYRVPKAEGDVMEAELQQYLDLRHIRPSTIPLASPVPMIRKPDGEYGSILITGG
;
A
#
# COMPACT_ATOMS: atom_id res chain seq x y z
N MET A 1 25.16 -29.86 -19.93
CA MET A 1 23.93 -29.28 -19.35
C MET A 1 24.25 -27.82 -19.09
N GLU A 2 23.80 -26.93 -19.97
CA GLU A 2 24.15 -25.51 -19.93
C GLU A 2 23.56 -24.85 -18.66
N PRO A 3 24.34 -24.06 -17.90
CA PRO A 3 23.91 -23.45 -16.63
C PRO A 3 22.64 -22.59 -16.74
N GLN A 4 22.30 -22.13 -17.93
CA GLN A 4 21.08 -21.37 -18.22
C GLN A 4 19.79 -22.19 -17.98
N HIS A 5 19.84 -23.52 -18.18
CA HIS A 5 18.66 -24.37 -18.00
C HIS A 5 18.31 -24.54 -16.52
N LEU A 6 19.33 -24.79 -15.69
CA LEU A 6 19.17 -24.93 -14.22
C LEU A 6 18.67 -23.64 -13.58
N LEU A 7 19.19 -22.49 -14.02
CA LEU A 7 18.71 -21.20 -13.53
C LEU A 7 17.24 -20.97 -13.88
N LYS A 8 16.81 -21.32 -15.09
CA LYS A 8 15.42 -21.16 -15.51
C LYS A 8 14.47 -22.05 -14.70
N GLU A 9 14.85 -23.30 -14.45
CA GLU A 9 14.07 -24.22 -13.60
C GLU A 9 13.92 -23.68 -12.18
N LEU A 10 15.01 -23.13 -11.61
CA LEU A 10 14.99 -22.55 -10.27
C LEU A 10 14.08 -21.32 -10.19
N LEU A 11 14.15 -20.42 -11.18
CA LEU A 11 13.29 -19.24 -11.23
C LEU A 11 11.81 -19.61 -11.36
N GLU A 12 11.50 -20.64 -12.15
CA GLU A 12 10.12 -21.13 -12.27
C GLU A 12 9.64 -21.80 -10.98
N GLN A 13 10.52 -22.54 -10.29
CA GLN A 13 10.21 -23.19 -9.02
C GLN A 13 9.83 -22.19 -7.92
N PHE A 14 10.47 -21.03 -7.88
CA PHE A 14 10.26 -20.00 -6.86
C PHE A 14 9.54 -18.76 -7.39
N LYS A 15 8.81 -18.90 -8.49
CA LYS A 15 8.13 -17.78 -9.16
C LYS A 15 7.15 -17.04 -8.23
N ASP A 16 6.50 -17.78 -7.34
CA ASP A 16 5.56 -17.28 -6.33
C ASP A 16 6.22 -16.43 -5.23
N MET A 17 7.54 -16.56 -5.04
CA MET A 17 8.28 -15.71 -4.11
C MET A 17 8.56 -14.30 -4.67
N PHE A 18 8.40 -14.10 -5.99
CA PHE A 18 8.65 -12.81 -6.62
C PHE A 18 7.36 -12.02 -6.76
N VAL A 19 7.44 -10.74 -6.41
CA VAL A 19 6.34 -9.78 -6.55
C VAL A 19 6.56 -9.02 -7.85
N GLU A 20 5.72 -9.26 -8.86
CA GLU A 20 5.82 -8.57 -10.16
C GLU A 20 5.40 -7.10 -10.07
N THR A 21 4.43 -6.78 -9.21
CA THR A 21 4.00 -5.40 -8.93
C THR A 21 3.74 -5.24 -7.43
N PRO A 22 3.90 -4.03 -6.84
CA PRO A 22 3.58 -3.82 -5.42
C PRO A 22 2.16 -4.28 -5.03
N MET A 23 1.24 -4.23 -5.98
CA MET A 23 -0.16 -4.63 -5.86
C MET A 23 -0.38 -6.16 -5.80
N THR A 24 0.56 -6.96 -6.31
CA THR A 24 0.48 -8.42 -6.23
C THR A 24 1.08 -8.97 -4.93
N SER A 25 1.50 -8.11 -4.00
CA SER A 25 1.95 -8.55 -2.69
C SER A 25 0.81 -9.26 -1.95
N GLY A 26 1.10 -10.43 -1.39
CA GLY A 26 0.12 -11.25 -0.69
C GLY A 26 -0.29 -10.66 0.66
N LEU A 27 -1.52 -10.95 1.09
CA LEU A 27 -1.98 -10.75 2.47
C LEU A 27 -1.74 -12.04 3.25
N THR A 28 -1.31 -11.94 4.51
CA THR A 28 -1.17 -13.09 5.42
C THR A 28 -2.05 -12.89 6.65
N ASP A 29 -2.71 -13.96 7.07
CA ASP A 29 -3.51 -14.06 8.29
C ASP A 29 -2.73 -14.72 9.45
N LEU A 30 -1.42 -14.97 9.26
CA LEU A 30 -0.56 -15.63 10.26
C LEU A 30 -0.35 -14.80 11.52
N LEU A 31 -0.43 -13.47 11.42
CA LEU A 31 -0.22 -12.56 12.54
C LEU A 31 -1.13 -11.33 12.43
N GLU A 32 -1.86 -11.07 13.51
CA GLU A 32 -2.53 -9.80 13.72
C GLU A 32 -1.69 -8.92 14.65
N VAL A 33 -1.41 -7.69 14.23
CA VAL A 33 -0.63 -6.72 15.01
C VAL A 33 -1.59 -5.81 15.78
N LEU A 34 -1.48 -5.82 17.12
CA LEU A 34 -2.14 -4.84 17.98
C LEU A 34 -1.17 -3.66 18.23
N ILE A 35 -1.62 -2.45 17.93
CA ILE A 35 -0.89 -1.22 18.25
C ILE A 35 -1.51 -0.63 19.52
N ASP A 36 -0.75 -0.62 20.62
CA ASP A 36 -1.16 0.04 21.86
C ASP A 36 -0.79 1.52 21.83
N THR A 37 -1.78 2.39 21.67
CA THR A 37 -1.61 3.84 21.65
C THR A 37 -1.48 4.45 23.05
N GLY A 38 -1.61 3.66 24.11
CA GLY A 38 -1.55 4.10 25.50
C GLY A 38 -2.61 5.16 25.83
N SER A 39 -2.21 6.20 26.57
CA SER A 39 -3.08 7.32 26.98
C SER A 39 -3.11 8.49 26.01
N ASN A 40 -2.57 8.32 24.79
CA ASN A 40 -2.55 9.38 23.79
C ASN A 40 -3.97 9.67 23.27
N LEU A 41 -4.33 10.95 23.21
CA LEU A 41 -5.61 11.37 22.65
C LEU A 41 -5.60 11.16 21.12
N PRO A 42 -6.75 10.78 20.52
CA PRO A 42 -6.84 10.62 19.08
C PRO A 42 -6.51 11.93 18.33
N ILE A 43 -5.57 11.84 17.39
CA ILE A 43 -5.19 12.93 16.50
C ILE A 43 -6.03 12.82 15.22
N LYS A 44 -6.83 13.86 14.93
CA LYS A 44 -7.67 13.94 13.72
C LYS A 44 -7.45 15.28 13.01
N PRO A 45 -6.36 15.43 12.24
CA PRO A 45 -6.11 16.63 11.48
C PRO A 45 -7.20 16.80 10.41
N ARG A 46 -7.49 18.06 10.04
CA ARG A 46 -8.44 18.35 8.96
C ARG A 46 -7.87 17.82 7.64
N PRO A 47 -8.67 17.14 6.80
CA PRO A 47 -8.25 16.80 5.45
C PRO A 47 -7.78 18.05 4.70
N TYR A 48 -6.67 17.94 4.00
CA TYR A 48 -6.14 19.04 3.20
C TYR A 48 -6.86 19.10 1.85
N ARG A 49 -6.79 20.24 1.17
CA ARG A 49 -7.41 20.41 -0.15
C ARG A 49 -6.53 19.75 -1.22
N VAL A 50 -7.11 18.80 -1.95
CA VAL A 50 -6.46 18.13 -3.09
C VAL A 50 -6.97 18.75 -4.40
N PRO A 51 -6.10 19.12 -5.36
CA PRO A 51 -6.53 19.46 -6.73
C PRO A 51 -7.30 18.31 -7.37
N LYS A 52 -8.30 18.61 -8.22
CA LYS A 52 -9.15 17.56 -8.82
C LYS A 52 -8.35 16.47 -9.53
N ALA A 53 -7.36 16.85 -10.35
CA ALA A 53 -6.55 15.89 -11.09
C ALA A 53 -5.78 14.93 -10.17
N GLU A 54 -5.24 15.42 -9.05
CA GLU A 54 -4.55 14.58 -8.07
C GLU A 54 -5.54 13.71 -7.28
N GLY A 55 -6.73 14.24 -6.99
CA GLY A 55 -7.81 13.49 -6.36
C GLY A 55 -8.32 12.33 -7.21
N ASP A 56 -8.45 12.53 -8.51
CA ASP A 56 -8.88 11.47 -9.45
C ASP A 56 -7.84 10.32 -9.49
N VAL A 57 -6.53 10.65 -9.44
CA VAL A 57 -5.46 9.64 -9.38
C VAL A 57 -5.45 8.92 -8.03
N MET A 58 -5.60 9.67 -6.93
CA MET A 58 -5.66 9.10 -5.58
C MET A 58 -6.83 8.13 -5.42
N GLU A 59 -8.01 8.46 -5.93
CA GLU A 59 -9.19 7.59 -5.87
C GLU A 59 -8.96 6.29 -6.66
N ALA A 60 -8.35 6.37 -7.85
CA ALA A 60 -8.01 5.20 -8.64
C ALA A 60 -7.01 4.27 -7.92
N GLU A 61 -6.00 4.84 -7.24
CA GLU A 61 -5.03 4.09 -6.45
C GLU A 61 -5.70 3.43 -5.22
N LEU A 62 -6.54 4.16 -4.48
CA LEU A 62 -7.28 3.61 -3.34
C LEU A 62 -8.23 2.47 -3.74
N GLN A 63 -8.89 2.58 -4.90
CA GLN A 63 -9.77 1.52 -5.39
C GLN A 63 -9.01 0.21 -5.62
N GLN A 64 -7.78 0.27 -6.15
CA GLN A 64 -6.94 -0.91 -6.30
C GLN A 64 -6.64 -1.56 -4.95
N TYR A 65 -6.24 -0.77 -3.94
CA TYR A 65 -5.98 -1.29 -2.60
C TYR A 65 -7.23 -1.88 -1.92
N LEU A 66 -8.41 -1.33 -2.19
CA LEU A 66 -9.70 -1.87 -1.72
C LEU A 66 -10.02 -3.21 -2.39
N ASP A 67 -9.86 -3.30 -3.71
CA ASP A 67 -10.13 -4.52 -4.48
C ASP A 67 -9.20 -5.67 -4.05
N LEU A 68 -7.94 -5.35 -3.76
CA LEU A 68 -6.94 -6.28 -3.22
C LEU A 68 -7.11 -6.59 -1.74
N ARG A 69 -8.05 -5.91 -1.05
CA ARG A 69 -8.30 -6.03 0.39
C ARG A 69 -7.10 -5.69 1.27
N HIS A 70 -6.15 -4.92 0.76
CA HIS A 70 -5.02 -4.38 1.53
C HIS A 70 -5.50 -3.33 2.54
N ILE A 71 -6.57 -2.59 2.20
CA ILE A 71 -7.23 -1.64 3.09
C ILE A 71 -8.73 -1.92 3.19
N ARG A 72 -9.38 -1.33 4.20
CA ARG A 72 -10.83 -1.37 4.39
C ARG A 72 -11.36 -0.05 4.93
N PRO A 73 -12.63 0.30 4.67
CA PRO A 73 -13.28 1.41 5.36
C PRO A 73 -13.24 1.21 6.88
N SER A 74 -12.94 2.28 7.62
CA SER A 74 -12.98 2.29 9.09
C SER A 74 -13.42 3.65 9.61
N THR A 75 -14.00 3.67 10.82
CA THR A 75 -14.52 4.89 11.47
C THR A 75 -13.80 5.17 12.78
N ILE A 76 -12.47 5.03 12.78
CA ILE A 76 -11.65 5.30 13.96
C ILE A 76 -11.50 6.80 14.21
N PRO A 77 -11.35 7.23 15.48
CA PRO A 77 -11.20 8.65 15.83
C PRO A 77 -9.81 9.22 15.47
N LEU A 78 -8.99 8.47 14.73
CA LEU A 78 -7.65 8.82 14.27
C LEU A 78 -7.65 9.10 12.77
N ALA A 79 -6.84 10.06 12.33
CA ALA A 79 -6.59 10.29 10.91
C ALA A 79 -5.16 10.78 10.67
N SER A 80 -4.61 10.41 9.51
CA SER A 80 -3.32 10.89 9.03
C SER A 80 -3.52 11.51 7.64
N PRO A 81 -2.85 12.63 7.29
CA PRO A 81 -2.92 13.16 5.94
C PRO A 81 -2.31 12.17 4.94
N VAL A 82 -2.91 12.06 3.75
CA VAL A 82 -2.41 11.23 2.64
C VAL A 82 -1.87 12.15 1.55
N PRO A 83 -0.62 12.64 1.63
CA PRO A 83 -0.08 13.56 0.63
C PRO A 83 0.15 12.86 -0.72
N MET A 84 -0.16 13.58 -1.81
CA MET A 84 0.19 13.16 -3.17
C MET A 84 1.58 13.69 -3.53
N ILE A 85 2.47 12.81 -3.98
CA ILE A 85 3.85 13.16 -4.30
C ILE A 85 4.14 12.77 -5.75
N ARG A 86 4.83 13.66 -6.46
CA ARG A 86 5.32 13.39 -7.80
C ARG A 86 6.60 12.56 -7.73
N LYS A 87 6.57 11.38 -8.32
CA LYS A 87 7.72 10.50 -8.50
C LYS A 87 8.66 11.06 -9.59
N PRO A 88 9.95 10.64 -9.60
CA PRO A 88 10.92 11.12 -10.59
C PRO A 88 10.55 10.84 -12.05
N ASP A 89 9.82 9.75 -12.30
CA ASP A 89 9.27 9.36 -13.60
C ASP A 89 8.10 10.26 -14.07
N GLY A 90 7.64 11.16 -13.21
CA GLY A 90 6.55 12.09 -13.47
C GLY A 90 5.18 11.58 -13.08
N GLU A 91 5.05 10.33 -12.63
CA GLU A 91 3.81 9.80 -12.07
C GLU A 91 3.54 10.38 -10.68
N TYR A 92 2.29 10.28 -10.23
CA TYR A 92 1.96 10.58 -8.85
C TYR A 92 1.86 9.27 -8.05
N GLY A 93 2.30 9.29 -6.79
CA GLY A 93 2.02 8.24 -5.82
C GLY A 93 1.59 8.84 -4.50
N SER A 94 0.62 8.19 -3.84
CA SER A 94 0.24 8.56 -2.48
C SER A 94 1.22 7.95 -1.46
N ILE A 95 1.50 8.70 -0.38
CA ILE A 95 2.08 8.11 0.82
C ILE A 95 0.97 7.95 1.85
N LEU A 96 0.56 6.70 2.07
CA LEU A 96 -0.24 6.34 3.24
C LEU A 96 0.70 6.30 4.44
N ILE A 97 0.73 7.37 5.24
CA ILE A 97 1.30 7.28 6.58
C ILE A 97 0.24 6.57 7.41
N THR A 98 0.34 5.24 7.54
CA THR A 98 -0.43 4.49 8.54
C THR A 98 0.04 4.94 9.93
N GLY A 99 -0.64 5.95 10.46
CA GLY A 99 -0.62 6.25 11.88
C GLY A 99 -1.46 5.20 12.59
N GLY A 100 -0.82 4.44 13.49
CA GLY A 100 -1.51 3.56 14.43
C GLY A 100 -2.32 4.33 15.45
#